data_AF-A0AAV1L229-F1
#
_entry.id   AF-A0AAV1L229-F1
#
_cell.length_a   1.000
_cell.length_b   1.000
_cell.length_c   1.000
_cell.angle_alpha   90.00
_cell.angle_beta   90.00
_cell.angle_gamma   90.00
#
_symmetry.space_group_name_H-M   'P 1'
#
loop_
_entity.id
_entity.type
_entity.pdbx_description
1 polymer ?
#
loop_
_entity_poly.entity_id
_entity_poly.type
_entity_poly.pdbx_seq_one_letter_code
_entity_poly.pdbx_strand_id
1 'polypeptide(L)'
;MSKDGPRLSRLGVLAPAALSACIDASVLAVPAAGAIVSTVLKELSKAFMLKKWFHGIMSAKEAEHLIMAKGRNGSFLVRESQTHPGEYVLSVRVRGRVSHVMIRKQHDKYDVGSGEQFDDLVGLIEHFRSYPMIETSGDVLRLLQPVSGTCLRAHDINQKVMEMDDILKSDNKCGFDGEFHSLKLIEDLHVFTMNEGTKTENMDKNRYRNILPYDQTRVILRKTGDGQESDYINANFIRSSRLCNSSSSVQSSNESLNSVQSLILRNDSRKSAPLGIKSLSDDALREAKKFIRMDEINGNLRRNIVKDKVYIATQGCLSNTVDDFWHMIWQEDVRVVAMITNETEGGKKKCERYWPVAGHEERYHNLLVKSISETCYEDYLLRELDVTDDKKQCRTIYQYQFTTWPDHGAPPEPDGVLTFIDDINRRMSQNLQDGNAPEQNVLCVHCSAGVGRTGTFIVLDMLIDKIKMSGFDCDIDVHNTVKTVRSQRRGMVQNKAQYRFIYLALQSYIDNKSIKKKIYTTEA
;
A
#
# COMPACT_ATOMS: atom_id res chain seq x y z
N MET A 1 40.96 25.52 -66.21
CA MET A 1 41.28 24.33 -65.39
C MET A 1 40.79 24.58 -63.98
N SER A 2 39.93 23.69 -63.43
CA SER A 2 39.84 23.27 -62.01
C SER A 2 39.59 24.38 -60.95
N LYS A 3 38.62 24.34 -60.02
CA LYS A 3 37.78 23.26 -59.46
C LYS A 3 36.67 23.88 -58.58
N ASP A 4 35.55 23.16 -58.51
CA ASP A 4 34.40 23.22 -57.57
C ASP A 4 34.83 23.21 -56.08
N GLY A 5 34.08 23.60 -55.03
CA GLY A 5 32.68 23.97 -54.70
C GLY A 5 32.62 24.06 -53.13
N PRO A 6 31.49 23.96 -52.39
CA PRO A 6 30.09 24.29 -52.69
C PRO A 6 29.35 25.09 -51.58
N ARG A 7 28.08 25.38 -51.89
CA ARG A 7 27.05 26.15 -51.18
C ARG A 7 26.51 25.49 -49.90
N LEU A 8 26.24 26.30 -48.87
CA LEU A 8 25.33 25.94 -47.76
C LEU A 8 23.89 25.85 -48.28
N SER A 9 23.18 24.78 -47.91
CA SER A 9 21.74 24.63 -48.10
C SER A 9 21.04 24.32 -46.78
N ARG A 10 19.85 24.92 -46.63
CA ARG A 10 18.93 24.91 -45.49
C ARG A 10 18.13 23.61 -45.39
N LEU A 11 17.83 23.19 -44.16
CA LEU A 11 16.56 22.62 -43.68
C LEU A 11 16.44 23.08 -42.21
N GLY A 12 15.36 23.61 -41.65
CA GLY A 12 13.95 23.63 -42.02
C GLY A 12 13.14 23.40 -40.73
N VAL A 13 13.00 24.44 -39.90
CA VAL A 13 12.20 24.44 -38.65
C VAL A 13 10.79 24.91 -38.99
N LEU A 14 9.77 24.14 -38.61
CA LEU A 14 8.35 24.50 -38.74
C LEU A 14 7.76 24.76 -37.35
N ALA A 15 7.37 26.01 -37.10
CA ALA A 15 6.45 26.47 -36.06
C ALA A 15 5.83 27.83 -36.52
N PRO A 16 4.76 28.35 -35.88
CA PRO A 16 3.43 28.40 -36.47
C PRO A 16 2.87 29.83 -36.66
N ALA A 17 1.83 29.97 -37.47
CA ALA A 17 0.97 31.16 -37.56
C ALA A 17 -0.43 30.67 -37.97
N ALA A 18 -1.58 31.21 -37.58
CA ALA A 18 -2.03 32.18 -36.59
C ALA A 18 -3.57 32.07 -36.61
N LEU A 19 -4.28 32.41 -35.53
CA LEU A 19 -5.34 33.41 -35.62
C LEU A 19 -5.89 33.78 -34.24
N SER A 20 -5.92 35.09 -34.04
CA SER A 20 -6.54 35.85 -32.96
C SER A 20 -8.04 36.03 -33.21
N ALA A 21 -8.84 36.03 -32.14
CA ALA A 21 -10.08 36.79 -32.07
C ALA A 21 -10.38 37.14 -30.60
N CYS A 22 -10.49 38.45 -30.34
CA CYS A 22 -10.73 39.08 -29.04
C CYS A 22 -12.22 39.04 -28.65
N ILE A 23 -12.53 39.19 -27.35
CA ILE A 23 -13.37 40.27 -26.78
C ILE A 23 -13.35 40.18 -25.24
N ASP A 24 -13.17 41.36 -24.63
CA ASP A 24 -13.11 41.72 -23.21
C ASP A 24 -14.31 41.32 -22.34
N ALA A 25 -14.07 41.11 -21.04
CA ALA A 25 -14.52 42.03 -19.98
C ALA A 25 -14.28 41.45 -18.57
N SER A 26 -13.46 42.19 -17.82
CA SER A 26 -13.31 42.25 -16.36
C SER A 26 -14.51 41.85 -15.49
N VAL A 27 -14.34 40.87 -14.59
CA VAL A 27 -15.03 40.82 -13.29
C VAL A 27 -14.11 40.22 -12.21
N LEU A 28 -13.76 41.07 -11.24
CA LEU A 28 -13.31 40.81 -9.86
C LEU A 28 -12.02 39.98 -9.64
N ALA A 29 -10.96 40.73 -9.36
CA ALA A 29 -9.82 40.27 -8.59
C ALA A 29 -10.25 39.64 -7.26
N VAL A 30 -9.88 38.38 -7.04
CA VAL A 30 -9.86 37.76 -5.70
C VAL A 30 -8.41 37.31 -5.43
N PRO A 31 -7.68 37.95 -4.49
CA PRO A 31 -6.30 37.59 -4.16
C PRO A 31 -6.14 36.17 -3.60
N ALA A 32 -7.24 35.52 -3.19
CA ALA A 32 -7.24 34.18 -2.60
C ALA A 32 -7.04 33.05 -3.63
N ALA A 33 -7.42 33.24 -4.90
CA ALA A 33 -7.29 32.19 -5.91
C ALA A 33 -5.82 31.89 -6.26
N GLY A 34 -4.96 32.92 -6.29
CA GLY A 34 -3.52 32.75 -6.55
C GLY A 34 -2.79 31.99 -5.44
N ALA A 35 -3.19 32.19 -4.18
CA ALA A 35 -2.62 31.47 -3.04
C ALA A 35 -3.08 30.01 -2.99
N ILE A 36 -4.36 29.73 -3.28
CA ILE A 36 -4.91 28.38 -3.30
C ILE A 36 -4.31 27.57 -4.46
N VAL A 37 -4.20 28.16 -5.66
CA VAL A 37 -3.61 27.49 -6.84
C VAL A 37 -2.11 27.26 -6.65
N SER A 38 -1.35 28.22 -6.10
CA SER A 38 0.08 28.06 -5.83
C SER A 38 0.37 27.01 -4.73
N THR A 39 -0.49 26.91 -3.71
CA THR A 39 -0.35 25.89 -2.67
C THR A 39 -0.73 24.51 -3.21
N VAL A 40 -1.82 24.39 -3.96
CA VAL A 40 -2.22 23.13 -4.62
C VAL A 40 -1.19 22.67 -5.65
N LEU A 41 -0.57 23.57 -6.42
CA LEU A 41 0.52 23.24 -7.36
C LEU A 41 1.82 22.86 -6.64
N LYS A 42 2.19 23.53 -5.54
CA LYS A 42 3.32 23.12 -4.68
C LYS A 42 3.09 21.77 -3.98
N GLU A 43 1.84 21.40 -3.72
CA GLU A 43 1.50 20.09 -3.15
C GLU A 43 1.43 18.99 -4.22
N LEU A 44 0.98 19.29 -5.43
CA LEU A 44 1.07 18.39 -6.59
C LEU A 44 2.53 18.15 -6.99
N SER A 45 3.40 19.16 -6.86
CA SER A 45 4.83 19.03 -7.14
C SER A 45 5.54 18.04 -6.22
N LYS A 46 4.94 17.54 -5.13
CA LYS A 46 5.56 16.54 -4.24
C LYS A 46 5.10 15.11 -4.52
N ALA A 47 4.15 14.90 -5.44
CA ALA A 47 3.66 13.57 -5.82
C ALA A 47 4.75 12.66 -6.43
N PHE A 48 5.87 13.21 -6.90
CA PHE A 48 7.00 12.40 -7.36
C PHE A 48 7.69 11.63 -6.23
N MET A 49 7.64 12.10 -4.97
CA MET A 49 8.13 11.36 -3.78
C MET A 49 7.40 10.01 -3.62
N LEU A 50 6.23 9.87 -4.26
CA LEU A 50 5.47 8.64 -4.29
C LEU A 50 5.95 7.63 -5.35
N LYS A 51 6.74 8.08 -6.33
CA LYS A 51 7.13 7.28 -7.50
C LYS A 51 8.30 6.35 -7.17
N LYS A 52 8.24 5.12 -7.67
CA LYS A 52 9.27 4.09 -7.47
C LYS A 52 10.65 4.49 -8.00
N TRP A 53 10.70 5.42 -8.97
CA TRP A 53 11.94 5.93 -9.54
C TRP A 53 12.57 7.05 -8.73
N PHE A 54 11.92 7.62 -7.70
CA PHE A 54 12.48 8.74 -6.95
C PHE A 54 13.13 8.27 -5.64
N HIS A 55 14.39 8.66 -5.41
CA HIS A 55 15.21 8.17 -4.28
C HIS A 55 15.64 9.26 -3.30
N GLY A 56 15.21 10.52 -3.51
CA GLY A 56 15.63 11.63 -2.65
C GLY A 56 17.13 11.83 -2.66
N ILE A 57 17.71 12.06 -1.49
CA ILE A 57 19.16 12.26 -1.33
C ILE A 57 19.89 10.92 -1.56
N MET A 58 20.59 10.84 -2.69
CA MET A 58 21.42 9.70 -3.07
C MET A 58 22.63 10.21 -3.87
N SER A 59 23.82 9.68 -3.58
CA SER A 59 25.03 10.02 -4.32
C SER A 59 25.05 9.37 -5.72
N ALA A 60 25.86 9.92 -6.63
CA ALA A 60 26.05 9.32 -7.94
C ALA A 60 26.56 7.86 -7.84
N LYS A 61 27.52 7.61 -6.94
CA LYS A 61 28.12 6.29 -6.73
C LYS A 61 27.13 5.26 -6.21
N GLU A 62 26.26 5.64 -5.27
CA GLU A 62 25.18 4.77 -4.77
C GLU A 62 24.16 4.46 -5.89
N ALA A 63 23.80 5.47 -6.69
CA ALA A 63 22.90 5.28 -7.82
C ALA A 63 23.49 4.35 -8.88
N GLU A 64 24.77 4.51 -9.22
CA GLU A 64 25.50 3.62 -10.12
C GLU A 64 25.48 2.19 -9.61
N HIS A 65 25.87 1.98 -8.35
CA HIS A 65 25.90 0.67 -7.73
C HIS A 65 24.52 0.00 -7.75
N LEU A 66 23.47 0.73 -7.35
CA LEU A 66 22.10 0.23 -7.30
C LEU A 66 21.56 -0.14 -8.68
N ILE A 67 21.76 0.73 -9.68
CA ILE A 67 21.34 0.48 -11.06
C ILE A 67 22.12 -0.68 -11.69
N MET A 68 23.41 -0.81 -11.38
CA MET A 68 24.24 -1.90 -11.88
C MET A 68 23.89 -3.24 -11.26
N ALA A 69 23.63 -3.26 -9.95
CA ALA A 69 23.30 -4.48 -9.21
C ALA A 69 21.88 -4.97 -9.50
N LYS A 70 20.89 -4.07 -9.54
CA LYS A 70 19.46 -4.44 -9.61
C LYS A 70 18.78 -4.11 -10.94
N GLY A 71 19.37 -3.24 -11.75
CA GLY A 71 18.78 -2.79 -13.01
C GLY A 71 19.24 -3.61 -14.21
N ARG A 72 18.52 -3.48 -15.32
CA ARG A 72 18.94 -3.85 -16.69
C ARG A 72 19.05 -2.61 -17.58
N ASN A 73 19.48 -2.74 -18.84
CA ASN A 73 19.51 -1.60 -19.75
C ASN A 73 18.12 -0.91 -19.84
N GLY A 74 18.12 0.42 -19.80
CA GLY A 74 16.93 1.26 -19.70
C GLY A 74 16.36 1.39 -18.29
N SER A 75 17.05 0.88 -17.26
CA SER A 75 16.63 1.11 -15.87
C SER A 75 17.04 2.49 -15.43
N PHE A 76 16.20 3.18 -14.68
CA PHE A 76 16.46 4.55 -14.28
C PHE A 76 15.98 4.86 -12.86
N LEU A 77 16.55 5.92 -12.29
CA LEU A 77 16.08 6.57 -11.07
C LEU A 77 16.38 8.07 -11.11
N VAL A 78 15.68 8.83 -10.27
CA VAL A 78 15.88 10.26 -10.03
C VAL A 78 16.30 10.44 -8.58
N ARG A 79 17.31 11.28 -8.38
CA ARG A 79 17.88 11.63 -7.07
C ARG A 79 18.06 13.13 -6.96
N GLU A 80 18.13 13.66 -5.75
CA GLU A 80 18.49 15.05 -5.50
C GLU A 80 19.96 15.30 -5.84
N SER A 81 20.26 16.49 -6.36
CA SER A 81 21.63 16.90 -6.62
C SER A 81 22.32 17.27 -5.30
N GLN A 82 23.42 16.58 -4.99
CA GLN A 82 24.23 16.87 -3.80
C GLN A 82 25.03 18.17 -3.95
N THR A 83 25.31 18.59 -5.18
CA THR A 83 26.08 19.81 -5.45
C THR A 83 25.17 21.03 -5.53
N HIS A 84 23.95 20.89 -6.06
CA HIS A 84 23.01 22.00 -6.29
C HIS A 84 21.66 21.75 -5.59
N PRO A 85 21.43 22.34 -4.40
CA PRO A 85 20.18 22.18 -3.68
C PRO A 85 18.96 22.62 -4.50
N GLY A 86 17.90 21.79 -4.50
CA GLY A 86 16.66 22.05 -5.25
C GLY A 86 16.69 21.58 -6.71
N GLU A 87 17.83 21.11 -7.21
CA GLU A 87 17.96 20.44 -8.50
C GLU A 87 18.05 18.92 -8.35
N TYR A 88 17.87 18.19 -9.46
CA TYR A 88 17.78 16.74 -9.47
C TYR A 88 18.69 16.13 -10.53
N VAL A 89 18.91 14.82 -10.45
CA VAL A 89 19.70 14.06 -11.43
C VAL A 89 18.94 12.80 -11.81
N LEU A 90 18.71 12.62 -13.12
CA LEU A 90 18.19 11.39 -13.70
C LEU A 90 19.37 10.47 -14.06
N SER A 91 19.42 9.30 -13.42
CA SER A 91 20.46 8.30 -13.63
C SER A 91 19.88 7.13 -14.43
N VAL A 92 20.49 6.76 -15.56
CA VAL A 92 19.94 5.78 -16.52
C VAL A 92 21.01 4.75 -16.92
N ARG A 93 20.68 3.46 -16.87
CA ARG A 93 21.55 2.39 -17.40
C ARG A 93 21.46 2.33 -18.91
N VAL A 94 22.57 2.51 -19.59
CA VAL A 94 22.69 2.35 -21.04
C VAL A 94 23.99 1.64 -21.38
N ARG A 95 23.90 0.59 -22.21
CA ARG A 95 25.06 -0.18 -22.70
C ARG A 95 26.05 -0.59 -21.59
N GLY A 96 25.53 -1.06 -20.46
CA GLY A 96 26.37 -1.50 -19.34
C GLY A 96 27.10 -0.39 -18.57
N ARG A 97 26.76 0.88 -18.81
CA ARG A 97 27.21 2.07 -18.06
C ARG A 97 26.00 2.81 -17.50
N VAL A 98 26.22 3.71 -16.54
CA VAL A 98 25.17 4.60 -16.02
C VAL A 98 25.48 6.01 -16.50
N SER A 99 24.51 6.64 -17.17
CA SER A 99 24.58 8.04 -17.57
C SER A 99 23.78 8.88 -16.56
N HIS A 100 24.29 10.08 -16.26
CA HIS A 100 23.69 11.02 -15.31
C HIS A 100 23.29 12.30 -16.04
N VAL A 101 21.99 12.55 -16.13
CA VAL A 101 21.40 13.74 -16.75
C VAL A 101 20.96 14.70 -15.66
N MET A 102 21.50 15.92 -15.70
CA MET A 102 21.13 16.98 -14.76
C MET A 102 19.72 17.50 -15.07
N ILE A 103 18.87 17.58 -14.04
CA ILE A 103 17.55 18.20 -14.11
C ILE A 103 17.60 19.51 -13.33
N ARG A 104 17.50 20.62 -14.04
CA ARG A 104 17.59 21.98 -13.47
C ARG A 104 16.21 22.47 -13.10
N LYS A 105 16.15 23.36 -12.09
CA LYS A 105 14.92 24.06 -11.71
C LYS A 105 15.07 25.55 -12.00
N GLN A 106 14.34 26.06 -12.99
CA GLN A 106 14.36 27.47 -13.40
C GLN A 106 12.94 28.04 -13.40
N HIS A 107 12.73 29.19 -12.76
CA HIS A 107 11.42 29.86 -12.68
C HIS A 107 10.26 28.92 -12.25
N ASP A 108 10.55 28.05 -11.29
CA ASP A 108 9.61 27.02 -10.76
C ASP A 108 9.20 25.92 -11.77
N LYS A 109 9.93 25.78 -12.88
CA LYS A 109 9.79 24.69 -13.86
C LYS A 109 11.07 23.84 -13.94
N TYR A 110 10.93 22.65 -14.48
CA TYR A 110 11.99 21.64 -14.59
C TYR A 110 12.38 21.41 -16.04
N ASP A 111 13.69 21.31 -16.30
CA ASP A 111 14.24 20.94 -17.62
C ASP A 111 15.55 20.16 -17.49
N VAL A 112 16.07 19.65 -18.62
CA VAL A 112 17.36 18.94 -18.70
C VAL A 112 18.47 19.79 -19.36
N GLY A 113 18.34 21.12 -19.29
CA GLY A 113 19.31 22.08 -19.82
C GLY A 113 19.04 22.59 -21.25
N SER A 114 18.10 22.00 -21.98
CA SER A 114 17.61 22.50 -23.27
C SER A 114 16.23 21.90 -23.59
N GLY A 115 15.36 22.66 -24.26
CA GLY A 115 14.08 22.15 -24.78
C GLY A 115 12.87 22.60 -23.96
N GLU A 116 11.86 21.73 -23.92
CA GLU A 116 10.59 21.97 -23.22
C GLU A 116 10.81 22.03 -21.69
N GLN A 117 10.06 22.92 -21.04
CA GLN A 117 10.05 23.06 -19.58
C GLN A 117 8.76 22.46 -19.01
N PHE A 118 8.88 21.75 -17.90
CA PHE A 118 7.78 21.02 -17.28
C PHE A 118 7.42 21.63 -15.92
N ASP A 119 6.14 21.62 -15.58
CA ASP A 119 5.67 22.16 -14.30
C ASP A 119 6.06 21.27 -13.11
N ASP A 120 6.31 19.98 -13.34
CA ASP A 120 6.78 19.05 -12.31
C ASP A 120 7.71 17.95 -12.87
N LEU A 121 8.42 17.24 -11.97
CA LEU A 121 9.31 16.13 -12.32
C LEU A 121 8.56 14.93 -12.93
N VAL A 122 7.28 14.73 -12.63
CA VAL A 122 6.53 13.59 -13.15
C VAL A 122 6.26 13.79 -14.64
N GLY A 123 5.79 14.98 -15.03
CA GLY A 123 5.60 15.38 -16.41
C GLY A 123 6.89 15.29 -17.21
N LEU A 124 8.01 15.77 -16.63
CA LEU A 124 9.34 15.65 -17.24
C LEU A 124 9.70 14.17 -17.50
N ILE A 125 9.54 13.31 -16.49
CA ILE A 125 9.90 11.90 -16.63
C ILE A 125 8.97 11.16 -17.59
N GLU A 126 7.66 11.37 -17.55
CA GLU A 126 6.72 10.74 -18.49
C GLU A 126 6.94 11.21 -19.94
N HIS A 127 7.31 12.48 -20.14
CA HIS A 127 7.73 12.98 -21.44
C HIS A 127 8.94 12.20 -21.94
N PHE A 128 10.03 12.10 -21.16
CA PHE A 128 11.24 11.39 -21.59
C PHE A 128 11.11 9.85 -21.61
N ARG A 129 10.05 9.29 -21.01
CA ARG A 129 9.65 7.89 -21.23
C ARG A 129 9.08 7.68 -22.63
N SER A 130 8.31 8.64 -23.12
CA SER A 130 7.69 8.61 -24.46
C SER A 130 8.66 9.06 -25.55
N TYR A 131 9.53 10.03 -25.24
CA TYR A 131 10.48 10.67 -26.14
C TYR A 131 11.91 10.55 -25.58
N PRO A 132 12.63 9.45 -25.88
CA PRO A 132 13.95 9.19 -25.31
C PRO A 132 14.99 10.26 -25.67
N MET A 133 15.84 10.61 -24.71
CA MET A 133 16.97 11.52 -24.94
C MET A 133 18.11 10.85 -25.68
N ILE A 134 18.94 11.64 -26.36
CA ILE A 134 20.16 11.18 -27.01
C ILE A 134 21.35 11.89 -26.35
N GLU A 135 22.28 11.11 -25.83
CA GLU A 135 23.53 11.63 -25.25
C GLU A 135 24.49 12.05 -26.38
N THR A 136 25.44 12.94 -26.10
CA THR A 136 26.48 13.38 -27.06
C THR A 136 27.31 12.22 -27.63
N SER A 137 27.39 11.11 -26.89
CA SER A 137 28.01 9.86 -27.32
C SER A 137 27.24 9.14 -28.45
N GLY A 138 26.00 9.55 -28.73
CA GLY A 138 25.06 8.89 -29.64
C GLY A 138 24.18 7.83 -28.96
N ASP A 139 24.34 7.61 -27.65
CA ASP A 139 23.54 6.65 -26.89
C ASP A 139 22.11 7.16 -26.67
N VAL A 140 21.11 6.31 -26.93
CA VAL A 140 19.69 6.63 -26.69
C VAL A 140 19.30 6.21 -25.27
N LEU A 141 18.97 7.19 -24.44
CA LEU A 141 18.57 7.01 -23.04
C LEU A 141 17.07 6.69 -22.95
N ARG A 142 16.73 5.40 -22.98
CA ARG A 142 15.34 4.93 -22.83
C ARG A 142 14.98 4.71 -21.36
N LEU A 143 13.97 5.42 -20.88
CA LEU A 143 13.46 5.27 -19.51
C LEU A 143 12.42 4.14 -19.44
N LEU A 144 12.88 2.88 -19.37
CA LEU A 144 12.00 1.72 -19.44
C LEU A 144 11.42 1.38 -18.06
N GLN A 145 12.27 0.95 -17.13
CA GLN A 145 11.85 0.49 -15.81
C GLN A 145 12.47 1.33 -14.67
N PRO A 146 11.67 1.73 -13.67
CA PRO A 146 12.20 2.38 -12.48
C PRO A 146 13.00 1.38 -11.63
N VAL A 147 14.13 1.79 -11.08
CA VAL A 147 14.84 1.03 -10.03
C VAL A 147 14.31 1.48 -8.68
N SER A 148 13.90 0.57 -7.80
CA SER A 148 13.55 0.88 -6.40
C SER A 148 14.74 0.58 -5.50
N GLY A 149 15.06 1.49 -4.56
CA GLY A 149 16.19 1.35 -3.63
C GLY A 149 15.86 0.47 -2.42
N THR A 150 14.57 0.34 -2.13
CA THR A 150 14.03 -0.40 -0.98
C THR A 150 13.60 -1.82 -1.35
N CYS A 151 13.40 -2.09 -2.63
CA CYS A 151 13.05 -3.41 -3.13
C CYS A 151 14.27 -4.35 -3.11
N LEU A 152 14.09 -5.57 -2.63
CA LEU A 152 15.11 -6.63 -2.60
C LEU A 152 14.50 -7.98 -3.00
N ARG A 153 15.33 -8.96 -3.38
CA ARG A 153 14.89 -10.35 -3.51
C ARG A 153 14.66 -10.93 -2.12
N ALA A 154 13.65 -11.78 -1.95
CA ALA A 154 13.37 -12.36 -0.63
C ALA A 154 14.59 -13.08 -0.05
N HIS A 155 15.33 -13.87 -0.83
CA HIS A 155 16.54 -14.55 -0.34
C HIS A 155 17.69 -13.60 0.06
N ASP A 156 17.68 -12.34 -0.38
CA ASP A 156 18.70 -11.33 -0.02
C ASP A 156 18.39 -10.61 1.30
N ILE A 157 17.30 -10.98 2.00
CA ILE A 157 16.88 -10.31 3.23
C ILE A 157 17.96 -10.30 4.31
N ASN A 158 18.73 -11.38 4.43
CA ASN A 158 19.84 -11.50 5.39
C ASN A 158 20.89 -10.42 5.16
N GLN A 159 21.34 -10.29 3.91
CA GLN A 159 22.33 -9.31 3.50
C GLN A 159 21.80 -7.88 3.73
N LYS A 160 20.54 -7.62 3.37
CA LYS A 160 19.91 -6.31 3.57
C LYS A 160 19.80 -5.93 5.05
N VAL A 161 19.44 -6.86 5.94
CA VAL A 161 19.38 -6.60 7.39
C VAL A 161 20.76 -6.26 7.93
N MET A 162 21.80 -7.03 7.55
CA MET A 162 23.18 -6.76 7.95
C MET A 162 23.63 -5.36 7.50
N GLU A 163 23.39 -5.00 6.23
CA GLU A 163 23.70 -3.67 5.71
C GLU A 163 22.99 -2.56 6.49
N MET A 164 21.71 -2.74 6.81
CA MET A 164 20.92 -1.72 7.51
C MET A 164 21.33 -1.55 8.97
N ASP A 165 21.84 -2.58 9.63
CA ASP A 165 22.38 -2.52 11.00
C ASP A 165 23.82 -1.98 11.04
N ASP A 166 24.69 -2.34 10.07
CA ASP A 166 26.10 -1.89 10.05
C ASP A 166 26.26 -0.38 9.78
N ILE A 167 25.29 0.21 9.09
CA ILE A 167 25.22 1.63 8.77
C ILE A 167 25.06 2.53 10.03
N LEU A 168 24.74 1.96 11.20
CA LEU A 168 24.72 2.66 12.49
C LEU A 168 26.10 3.19 12.94
N LYS A 169 27.19 2.91 12.21
CA LYS A 169 28.55 3.34 12.56
C LYS A 169 28.98 4.70 11.99
N SER A 170 28.25 5.33 11.06
CA SER A 170 28.77 6.54 10.37
C SER A 170 27.83 7.74 10.13
N ASP A 171 26.50 7.65 10.22
CA ASP A 171 25.62 8.85 10.29
C ASP A 171 24.17 8.46 10.66
N ASN A 172 23.42 9.31 11.36
CA ASN A 172 22.05 9.04 11.82
C ASN A 172 20.96 9.12 10.71
N LYS A 173 21.35 9.17 9.43
CA LYS A 173 20.45 9.41 8.29
C LYS A 173 20.29 8.23 7.32
N CYS A 174 20.89 7.08 7.62
CA CYS A 174 20.95 5.93 6.73
C CYS A 174 20.40 4.65 7.41
N GLY A 175 20.33 3.53 6.68
CA GLY A 175 19.80 2.26 7.20
C GLY A 175 18.31 2.33 7.57
N PHE A 176 17.91 1.72 8.69
CA PHE A 176 16.51 1.72 9.14
C PHE A 176 15.99 3.12 9.46
N ASP A 177 16.83 3.99 10.01
CA ASP A 177 16.48 5.37 10.33
C ASP A 177 16.15 6.17 9.05
N GLY A 178 17.00 6.08 8.03
CA GLY A 178 16.80 6.75 6.75
C GLY A 178 15.52 6.30 6.03
N GLU A 179 15.34 4.98 5.86
CA GLU A 179 14.15 4.44 5.23
C GLU A 179 12.86 4.83 5.99
N PHE A 180 12.85 4.69 7.33
CA PHE A 180 11.67 5.02 8.11
C PHE A 180 11.39 6.53 8.15
N HIS A 181 12.42 7.38 8.19
CA HIS A 181 12.24 8.84 8.12
C HIS A 181 11.60 9.28 6.80
N SER A 182 12.00 8.67 5.68
CA SER A 182 11.39 8.97 4.37
C SER A 182 9.90 8.66 4.30
N LEU A 183 9.41 7.65 5.05
CA LEU A 183 7.98 7.34 5.14
C LEU A 183 7.19 8.44 5.86
N LYS A 184 7.81 9.14 6.81
CA LYS A 184 7.17 10.27 7.51
C LYS A 184 7.01 11.48 6.58
N LEU A 185 8.04 11.80 5.80
CA LEU A 185 7.99 12.88 4.81
C LEU A 185 6.88 12.67 3.76
N ILE A 186 6.60 11.40 3.43
CA ILE A 186 5.54 11.01 2.51
C ILE A 186 4.14 11.12 3.14
N GLU A 187 3.99 10.93 4.45
CA GLU A 187 2.69 11.03 5.12
C GLU A 187 2.10 12.45 5.02
N ASP A 188 2.96 13.47 5.08
CA ASP A 188 2.55 14.87 4.96
C ASP A 188 2.06 15.26 3.54
N LEU A 189 2.21 14.36 2.57
CA LEU A 189 1.79 14.56 1.17
C LEU A 189 0.41 13.97 0.85
N HIS A 190 -0.18 13.21 1.75
CA HIS A 190 -1.45 12.54 1.48
C HIS A 190 -2.62 13.52 1.59
N VAL A 191 -3.35 13.70 0.50
CA VAL A 191 -4.51 14.60 0.36
C VAL A 191 -5.82 13.95 0.83
N PHE A 192 -5.75 12.83 1.56
CA PHE A 192 -6.94 12.13 2.04
C PHE A 192 -7.60 12.89 3.19
N THR A 193 -8.92 13.00 3.13
CA THR A 193 -9.72 13.71 4.13
C THR A 193 -10.06 12.77 5.29
N MET A 194 -10.31 13.34 6.47
CA MET A 194 -10.77 12.62 7.66
C MET A 194 -12.00 13.33 8.26
N ASN A 195 -12.80 13.97 7.40
CA ASN A 195 -13.87 14.88 7.79
C ASN A 195 -14.93 14.14 8.62
N GLU A 196 -15.24 12.90 8.26
CA GLU A 196 -16.25 12.09 8.94
C GLU A 196 -15.86 11.81 10.40
N GLY A 197 -14.58 11.55 10.66
CA GLY A 197 -14.07 11.36 12.02
C GLY A 197 -14.01 12.64 12.85
N THR A 198 -14.03 13.82 12.21
CA THR A 198 -14.02 15.12 12.90
C THR A 198 -15.42 15.66 13.23
N LYS A 199 -16.49 15.04 12.73
CA LYS A 199 -17.87 15.45 13.03
C LYS A 199 -18.14 15.36 14.53
N THR A 200 -18.90 16.31 15.05
CA THR A 200 -19.24 16.42 16.48
C THR A 200 -19.88 15.15 17.04
N GLU A 201 -20.74 14.50 16.24
CA GLU A 201 -21.43 13.25 16.58
C GLU A 201 -20.54 11.99 16.59
N ASN A 202 -19.31 12.08 16.05
CA ASN A 202 -18.37 10.96 15.97
C ASN A 202 -17.14 11.17 16.87
N MET A 203 -17.00 12.33 17.53
CA MET A 203 -15.81 12.67 18.32
C MET A 203 -15.57 11.71 19.48
N ASP A 204 -16.63 11.28 20.16
CA ASP A 204 -16.61 10.35 21.29
C ASP A 204 -16.47 8.88 20.85
N LYS A 205 -16.65 8.58 19.56
CA LYS A 205 -16.36 7.27 18.95
C LYS A 205 -14.87 7.08 18.63
N ASN A 206 -14.02 8.07 18.89
CA ASN A 206 -12.59 8.02 18.62
C ASN A 206 -11.77 7.90 19.91
N ARG A 207 -11.00 6.82 20.05
CA ARG A 207 -10.12 6.64 21.22
C ARG A 207 -9.04 7.72 21.31
N TYR A 208 -8.56 8.18 20.17
CA TYR A 208 -7.57 9.26 20.08
C TYR A 208 -8.05 10.32 19.10
N ARG A 209 -8.09 11.58 19.56
CA ARG A 209 -8.62 12.72 18.78
C ARG A 209 -7.90 12.95 17.44
N ASN A 210 -6.63 12.57 17.36
CA ASN A 210 -5.76 12.78 16.21
C ASN A 210 -5.52 11.51 15.37
N ILE A 211 -6.18 10.40 15.68
CA ILE A 211 -6.08 9.15 14.92
C ILE A 211 -7.47 8.84 14.37
N LEU A 212 -7.73 9.34 13.17
CA LEU A 212 -9.01 9.26 12.49
C LEU A 212 -8.87 8.42 11.21
N PRO A 213 -9.93 7.73 10.77
CA PRO A 213 -9.92 7.00 9.51
C PRO A 213 -9.96 7.97 8.33
N TYR A 214 -9.33 7.61 7.21
CA TYR A 214 -9.55 8.34 5.95
C TYR A 214 -10.96 8.10 5.42
N ASP A 215 -11.62 9.14 4.93
CA ASP A 215 -13.00 9.07 4.44
C ASP A 215 -13.12 8.13 3.22
N GLN A 216 -12.09 8.08 2.38
CA GLN A 216 -12.07 7.33 1.12
C GLN A 216 -12.00 5.81 1.31
N THR A 217 -11.53 5.36 2.47
CA THR A 217 -11.31 3.94 2.77
C THR A 217 -11.97 3.50 4.06
N ARG A 218 -12.71 4.39 4.75
CA ARG A 218 -13.36 4.04 6.01
C ARG A 218 -14.41 2.95 5.79
N VAL A 219 -14.64 2.16 6.82
CA VAL A 219 -15.80 1.27 6.84
C VAL A 219 -17.05 2.11 7.11
N ILE A 220 -18.09 1.92 6.31
CA ILE A 220 -19.38 2.61 6.44
C ILE A 220 -20.37 1.60 7.02
N LEU A 221 -20.93 1.89 8.19
CA LEU A 221 -21.97 1.04 8.79
C LEU A 221 -23.28 1.21 8.02
N ARG A 222 -23.84 0.10 7.52
CA ARG A 222 -25.09 0.09 6.76
C ARG A 222 -26.25 0.27 7.72
N LYS A 223 -27.17 1.19 7.43
CA LYS A 223 -28.35 1.40 8.28
C LYS A 223 -29.23 0.16 8.32
N THR A 224 -29.63 -0.25 9.53
CA THR A 224 -30.51 -1.43 9.73
C THR A 224 -32.00 -1.06 9.84
N GLY A 225 -32.35 0.23 9.81
CA GLY A 225 -33.71 0.76 9.80
C GLY A 225 -33.78 2.30 9.63
N ASP A 226 -34.95 2.89 9.91
CA ASP A 226 -35.24 4.34 9.78
C ASP A 226 -34.62 5.22 10.90
N GLY A 227 -33.77 4.64 11.76
CA GLY A 227 -33.18 5.32 12.92
C GLY A 227 -32.03 6.28 12.60
N GLN A 228 -31.73 7.16 13.56
CA GLN A 228 -30.54 8.02 13.62
C GLN A 228 -29.27 7.24 14.04
N GLU A 229 -29.06 6.04 13.50
CA GLU A 229 -27.79 5.32 13.70
C GLU A 229 -26.69 5.98 12.86
N SER A 230 -25.57 6.30 13.50
CA SER A 230 -24.39 6.85 12.83
C SER A 230 -23.75 5.77 11.95
N ASP A 231 -23.36 6.14 10.73
CA ASP A 231 -22.70 5.26 9.77
C ASP A 231 -21.18 5.13 10.03
N TYR A 232 -20.71 5.64 11.17
CA TYR A 232 -19.31 5.81 11.50
C TYR A 232 -18.79 4.76 12.48
N ILE A 233 -17.66 4.17 12.11
CA ILE A 233 -16.75 3.46 12.98
C ILE A 233 -15.31 3.86 12.62
N ASN A 234 -14.41 3.95 13.61
CA ASN A 234 -13.01 4.26 13.36
C ASN A 234 -12.25 3.04 12.83
N ALA A 235 -12.50 2.72 11.56
CA ALA A 235 -11.92 1.59 10.84
C ALA A 235 -11.68 1.95 9.37
N ASN A 236 -10.68 1.32 8.74
CA ASN A 236 -10.44 1.41 7.30
C ASN A 236 -10.26 0.04 6.68
N PHE A 237 -10.73 -0.12 5.45
CA PHE A 237 -10.31 -1.23 4.59
C PHE A 237 -8.86 -1.04 4.14
N ILE A 238 -8.08 -2.13 4.21
CA ILE A 238 -6.71 -2.19 3.70
C ILE A 238 -6.63 -3.31 2.66
N ARG A 239 -6.07 -3.01 1.49
CA ARG A 239 -5.93 -3.93 0.35
C ARG A 239 -4.50 -3.93 -0.19
N SER A 240 -4.09 -5.07 -0.76
CA SER A 240 -2.76 -5.26 -1.37
C SER A 240 -2.62 -4.59 -2.74
N SER A 241 -3.71 -4.48 -3.50
CA SER A 241 -3.78 -3.68 -4.72
C SER A 241 -4.19 -2.26 -4.38
N ARG A 242 -3.57 -1.27 -5.05
CA ARG A 242 -4.13 0.09 -5.05
C ARG A 242 -5.55 0.02 -5.61
N LEU A 243 -6.47 0.84 -5.09
CA LEU A 243 -7.80 1.04 -5.67
C LEU A 243 -7.65 1.63 -7.10
N CYS A 244 -7.36 0.78 -8.07
CA CYS A 244 -7.41 1.06 -9.49
C CYS A 244 -7.56 -0.29 -10.23
N ASN A 245 -8.79 -0.80 -10.26
CA ASN A 245 -9.29 -1.68 -11.31
C ASN A 245 -10.81 -1.81 -11.16
N SER A 246 -11.51 -0.76 -11.58
CA SER A 246 -12.91 -0.83 -11.99
C SER A 246 -13.07 -0.02 -13.28
N SER A 247 -12.51 -0.54 -14.36
CA SER A 247 -12.95 -0.26 -15.73
C SER A 247 -12.25 -1.23 -16.66
N SER A 248 -12.98 -2.29 -17.02
CA SER A 248 -12.77 -3.06 -18.24
C SER A 248 -12.61 -2.13 -19.44
N SER A 249 -11.56 -2.38 -20.23
CA SER A 249 -11.42 -1.98 -21.64
C SER A 249 -11.95 -0.59 -22.03
N VAL A 250 -11.10 0.43 -21.98
CA VAL A 250 -11.25 1.59 -22.87
C VAL A 250 -9.92 1.78 -23.58
N GLN A 251 -9.96 1.58 -24.89
CA GLN A 251 -8.87 1.89 -25.80
C GLN A 251 -8.52 3.37 -25.70
N SER A 252 -7.22 3.64 -25.79
CA SER A 252 -6.58 4.90 -26.15
C SER A 252 -7.48 5.94 -26.83
N SER A 253 -7.81 7.01 -26.12
CA SER A 253 -7.97 8.34 -26.71
C SER A 253 -7.88 9.41 -25.61
N ASN A 254 -7.08 10.43 -25.89
CA ASN A 254 -6.83 11.61 -25.05
C ASN A 254 -8.12 12.32 -24.67
N GLU A 255 -8.48 12.36 -23.39
CA GLU A 255 -9.38 13.40 -22.86
C GLU A 255 -8.92 13.86 -21.46
N SER A 256 -8.83 15.18 -21.36
CA SER A 256 -8.27 15.98 -20.26
C SER A 256 -9.10 15.91 -18.97
N LEU A 257 -8.48 16.41 -17.89
CA LEU A 257 -8.91 16.46 -16.47
C LEU A 257 -10.32 17.03 -16.13
N ASN A 258 -11.22 17.23 -17.09
CA ASN A 258 -12.57 17.73 -16.86
C ASN A 258 -13.63 16.63 -16.64
N SER A 259 -13.30 15.34 -16.78
CA SER A 259 -14.29 14.25 -16.67
C SER A 259 -14.53 13.71 -15.25
N VAL A 260 -13.79 14.17 -14.24
CA VAL A 260 -14.03 13.78 -12.84
C VAL A 260 -15.17 14.59 -12.21
N GLN A 261 -15.43 15.81 -12.72
CA GLN A 261 -16.42 16.71 -12.14
C GLN A 261 -17.84 16.51 -12.69
N SER A 262 -17.99 15.82 -13.83
CA SER A 262 -19.30 15.50 -14.44
C SER A 262 -19.92 14.19 -13.96
N LEU A 263 -19.20 13.37 -13.20
CA LEU A 263 -19.71 12.09 -12.66
C LEU A 263 -20.40 12.23 -11.29
N ILE A 264 -20.38 13.43 -10.69
CA ILE A 264 -20.88 13.66 -9.31
C ILE A 264 -22.32 14.21 -9.29
N LEU A 265 -22.90 14.58 -10.43
CA LEU A 265 -24.27 15.09 -10.49
C LEU A 265 -25.04 14.49 -11.68
N ARG A 266 -25.73 13.37 -11.43
CA ARG A 266 -27.02 13.02 -12.06
C ARG A 266 -27.63 11.80 -11.39
N ASN A 267 -28.60 12.07 -10.52
CA ASN A 267 -29.64 11.13 -10.15
C ASN A 267 -30.71 11.20 -11.25
N ASP A 268 -30.98 10.11 -11.96
CA ASP A 268 -32.36 9.78 -12.33
C ASP A 268 -32.54 8.36 -12.90
N SER A 269 -33.60 7.76 -12.40
CA SER A 269 -34.16 6.44 -12.68
C SER A 269 -34.34 6.06 -14.16
N ARG A 270 -33.98 4.81 -14.52
CA ARG A 270 -34.70 3.97 -15.52
C ARG A 270 -34.15 2.52 -15.62
N LYS A 271 -35.06 1.65 -16.07
CA LYS A 271 -35.14 0.18 -15.99
C LYS A 271 -34.08 -0.63 -16.77
N SER A 272 -33.95 -1.89 -16.36
CA SER A 272 -33.08 -2.96 -16.85
C SER A 272 -33.38 -3.51 -18.27
N ALA A 273 -32.35 -4.05 -18.92
CA ALA A 273 -32.41 -5.15 -19.90
C ALA A 273 -31.03 -5.87 -20.04
N PRO A 274 -30.96 -7.16 -20.40
CA PRO A 274 -29.82 -8.04 -20.14
C PRO A 274 -28.83 -8.17 -21.31
N LEU A 275 -27.52 -8.28 -21.03
CA LEU A 275 -26.50 -8.59 -22.05
C LEU A 275 -25.54 -9.68 -21.58
N GLY A 276 -25.35 -10.67 -22.46
CA GLY A 276 -24.85 -12.00 -22.18
C GLY A 276 -23.33 -12.14 -21.96
N ILE A 277 -23.01 -13.24 -21.29
CA ILE A 277 -21.67 -13.69 -20.91
C ILE A 277 -20.93 -14.13 -22.19
N LYS A 278 -19.83 -13.44 -22.53
CA LYS A 278 -18.83 -13.99 -23.47
C LYS A 278 -17.87 -14.88 -22.67
N SER A 279 -17.84 -16.17 -23.01
CA SER A 279 -16.92 -17.15 -22.43
C SER A 279 -15.47 -16.80 -22.72
N LEU A 280 -14.60 -17.10 -21.75
CA LEU A 280 -13.14 -17.06 -21.91
C LEU A 280 -12.71 -18.00 -23.05
N SER A 281 -11.66 -17.63 -23.79
CA SER A 281 -11.14 -18.46 -24.88
C SER A 281 -10.52 -19.77 -24.33
N ASP A 282 -10.66 -20.85 -25.09
CA ASP A 282 -10.12 -22.18 -24.74
C ASP A 282 -8.61 -22.18 -24.48
N ASP A 283 -7.88 -21.20 -25.03
CA ASP A 283 -6.45 -21.02 -24.79
C ASP A 283 -6.15 -20.52 -23.38
N ALA A 284 -6.97 -19.60 -22.83
CA ALA A 284 -6.86 -19.13 -21.44
C ALA A 284 -7.20 -20.26 -20.43
N LEU A 285 -8.17 -21.12 -20.78
CA LEU A 285 -8.51 -22.31 -20.00
C LEU A 285 -7.41 -23.38 -20.05
N ARG A 286 -6.70 -23.51 -21.18
CA ARG A 286 -5.59 -24.44 -21.34
C ARG A 286 -4.34 -23.98 -20.58
N GLU A 287 -4.07 -22.67 -20.55
CA GLU A 287 -3.02 -22.08 -19.71
C GLU A 287 -3.33 -22.24 -18.22
N ALA A 288 -4.56 -21.94 -17.79
CA ALA A 288 -5.01 -22.16 -16.41
C ALA A 288 -4.90 -23.63 -15.98
N LYS A 289 -5.24 -24.59 -16.86
CA LYS A 289 -5.10 -26.04 -16.59
C LYS A 289 -3.65 -26.50 -16.51
N LYS A 290 -2.71 -25.84 -17.19
CA LYS A 290 -1.28 -26.15 -17.11
C LYS A 290 -0.67 -25.70 -15.78
N PHE A 291 -1.19 -24.63 -15.18
CA PHE A 291 -0.83 -24.20 -13.82
C PHE A 291 -1.41 -25.14 -12.74
N ILE A 292 -2.62 -25.66 -12.94
CA ILE A 292 -3.26 -26.61 -12.00
C ILE A 292 -2.51 -27.95 -11.93
N ARG A 293 -1.94 -28.43 -13.05
CA ARG A 293 -1.22 -29.73 -13.06
C ARG A 293 0.13 -29.73 -12.32
N MET A 294 0.66 -28.55 -11.96
CA MET A 294 1.84 -28.44 -11.09
C MET A 294 1.49 -28.40 -9.58
N ASP A 295 0.21 -28.36 -9.20
CA ASP A 295 -0.22 -28.41 -7.81
C ASP A 295 -0.13 -29.82 -7.20
N GLU A 296 -0.14 -30.88 -8.01
CA GLU A 296 -0.11 -32.27 -7.54
C GLU A 296 1.29 -32.77 -7.12
N ILE A 297 2.37 -32.05 -7.46
CA ILE A 297 3.75 -32.53 -7.25
C ILE A 297 4.40 -31.97 -5.97
N ASN A 298 3.88 -30.89 -5.36
CA ASN A 298 4.49 -30.22 -4.20
C ASN A 298 3.55 -30.11 -2.98
N GLY A 299 2.88 -31.22 -2.63
CA GLY A 299 1.76 -31.31 -1.70
C GLY A 299 1.93 -30.83 -0.25
N ASN A 300 3.05 -30.22 0.15
CA ASN A 300 3.29 -29.72 1.52
C ASN A 300 3.49 -28.20 1.64
N LEU A 301 3.82 -27.46 0.57
CA LEU A 301 4.21 -26.04 0.69
C LEU A 301 3.07 -25.04 0.48
N ARG A 302 1.94 -25.46 -0.13
CA ARG A 302 0.85 -24.55 -0.57
C ARG A 302 -0.42 -24.54 0.30
N ARG A 303 -0.46 -25.25 1.44
CA ARG A 303 -1.71 -25.46 2.20
C ARG A 303 -2.33 -24.24 2.89
N ASN A 304 -1.62 -23.10 2.98
CA ASN A 304 -2.09 -21.91 3.72
C ASN A 304 -2.03 -20.62 2.88
N ILE A 305 -2.30 -20.68 1.56
CA ILE A 305 -2.32 -19.50 0.69
C ILE A 305 -3.74 -18.93 0.66
N VAL A 306 -3.94 -17.76 1.28
CA VAL A 306 -5.20 -17.01 1.18
C VAL A 306 -5.09 -16.05 -0.01
N LYS A 307 -5.85 -16.31 -1.08
CA LYS A 307 -5.96 -15.37 -2.21
C LYS A 307 -6.93 -14.24 -1.88
N ASP A 308 -6.65 -13.05 -2.42
CA ASP A 308 -7.52 -11.87 -2.36
C ASP A 308 -7.96 -11.43 -0.95
N LYS A 309 -7.05 -11.60 0.03
CA LYS A 309 -7.26 -11.16 1.40
C LYS A 309 -7.49 -9.65 1.48
N VAL A 310 -8.54 -9.25 2.18
CA VAL A 310 -8.82 -7.86 2.55
C VAL A 310 -8.72 -7.73 4.06
N TYR A 311 -8.22 -6.60 4.54
CA TYR A 311 -8.14 -6.35 5.97
C TYR A 311 -9.07 -5.20 6.36
N ILE A 312 -9.57 -5.25 7.58
CA ILE A 312 -10.14 -4.09 8.26
C ILE A 312 -9.20 -3.73 9.39
N ALA A 313 -8.59 -2.54 9.33
CA ALA A 313 -7.79 -2.01 10.43
C ALA A 313 -8.65 -1.06 11.27
N THR A 314 -8.89 -1.41 12.53
CA THR A 314 -9.75 -0.63 13.46
C THR A 314 -9.06 -0.33 14.78
N GLN A 315 -9.56 0.66 15.51
CA GLN A 315 -9.14 0.91 16.90
C GLN A 315 -9.71 -0.13 17.87
N GLY A 316 -9.16 -0.22 19.08
CA GLY A 316 -9.74 -1.03 20.15
C GLY A 316 -11.03 -0.40 20.65
N CYS A 317 -12.09 -1.23 20.79
CA CYS A 317 -13.44 -0.80 21.14
C CYS A 317 -13.49 0.09 22.37
N LEU A 318 -14.28 1.16 22.30
CA LEU A 318 -14.71 1.96 23.45
C LEU A 318 -16.05 1.41 23.96
N SER A 319 -16.47 1.84 25.16
CA SER A 319 -17.72 1.34 25.76
C SER A 319 -18.94 1.69 24.91
N ASN A 320 -18.91 2.85 24.23
CA ASN A 320 -19.94 3.34 23.32
C ASN A 320 -19.79 2.84 21.87
N THR A 321 -18.80 1.98 21.55
CA THR A 321 -18.58 1.50 20.17
C THR A 321 -18.53 -0.03 20.07
N VAL A 322 -18.89 -0.77 21.13
CA VAL A 322 -18.92 -2.25 21.10
C VAL A 322 -19.99 -2.75 20.13
N ASP A 323 -21.18 -2.13 20.14
CA ASP A 323 -22.27 -2.47 19.22
C ASP A 323 -21.89 -2.13 17.76
N ASP A 324 -21.32 -0.94 17.52
CA ASP A 324 -20.81 -0.52 16.22
C ASP A 324 -19.77 -1.52 15.67
N PHE A 325 -18.90 -2.04 16.54
CA PHE A 325 -17.90 -3.05 16.17
C PHE A 325 -18.55 -4.36 15.73
N TRP A 326 -19.52 -4.89 16.49
CA TRP A 326 -20.22 -6.10 16.10
C TRP A 326 -21.06 -5.94 14.83
N HIS A 327 -21.65 -4.76 14.65
CA HIS A 327 -22.34 -4.42 13.40
C HIS A 327 -21.37 -4.48 12.21
N MET A 328 -20.17 -3.90 12.33
CA MET A 328 -19.12 -3.99 11.32
C MET A 328 -18.73 -5.44 11.02
N ILE A 329 -18.47 -6.25 12.06
CA ILE A 329 -18.08 -7.65 11.93
C ILE A 329 -19.14 -8.46 11.18
N TRP A 330 -20.41 -8.25 11.50
CA TRP A 330 -21.52 -8.95 10.86
C TRP A 330 -21.77 -8.50 9.42
N GLN A 331 -21.79 -7.20 9.15
CA GLN A 331 -22.11 -6.69 7.80
C GLN A 331 -21.04 -7.04 6.77
N GLU A 332 -19.76 -7.09 7.19
CA GLU A 332 -18.61 -7.39 6.32
C GLU A 332 -18.26 -8.88 6.29
N ASP A 333 -19.10 -9.72 6.90
CA ASP A 333 -18.94 -11.16 7.02
C ASP A 333 -17.57 -11.62 7.52
N VAL A 334 -17.05 -10.90 8.53
CA VAL A 334 -15.74 -11.19 9.13
C VAL A 334 -15.83 -12.48 9.95
N ARG A 335 -15.01 -13.47 9.59
CA ARG A 335 -14.92 -14.76 10.31
C ARG A 335 -13.71 -14.86 11.24
N VAL A 336 -12.73 -13.97 11.11
CA VAL A 336 -11.52 -13.96 11.93
C VAL A 336 -11.19 -12.54 12.39
N VAL A 337 -10.92 -12.40 13.68
CA VAL A 337 -10.50 -11.14 14.33
C VAL A 337 -9.14 -11.34 14.98
N ALA A 338 -8.16 -10.49 14.64
CA ALA A 338 -6.85 -10.44 15.25
C ALA A 338 -6.73 -9.23 16.20
N MET A 339 -6.78 -9.48 17.51
CA MET A 339 -6.59 -8.51 18.58
C MET A 339 -5.14 -8.54 19.05
N ILE A 340 -4.39 -7.44 18.89
CA ILE A 340 -2.94 -7.40 19.16
C ILE A 340 -2.64 -6.49 20.35
N THR A 341 -3.41 -6.63 21.43
CA THR A 341 -3.30 -5.84 22.66
C THR A 341 -4.01 -6.57 23.80
N ASN A 342 -3.56 -6.33 25.02
CA ASN A 342 -4.36 -6.65 26.21
C ASN A 342 -5.40 -5.56 26.45
N GLU A 343 -6.47 -5.86 27.20
CA GLU A 343 -7.51 -4.87 27.53
C GLU A 343 -6.92 -3.66 28.26
N THR A 344 -5.96 -3.90 29.14
CA THR A 344 -5.23 -2.88 29.91
C THR A 344 -3.73 -3.16 29.88
N GLU A 345 -2.96 -2.10 29.70
CA GLU A 345 -1.51 -2.12 29.51
C GLU A 345 -0.92 -0.89 30.20
N GLY A 346 0.04 -1.07 31.10
CA GLY A 346 0.63 0.02 31.88
C GLY A 346 -0.41 0.85 32.66
N GLY A 347 -1.47 0.21 33.15
CA GLY A 347 -2.59 0.85 33.85
C GLY A 347 -3.54 1.66 32.94
N LYS A 348 -3.34 1.65 31.62
CA LYS A 348 -4.18 2.36 30.66
C LYS A 348 -5.03 1.38 29.86
N LYS A 349 -6.33 1.69 29.75
CA LYS A 349 -7.25 0.90 28.95
C LYS A 349 -6.97 1.05 27.45
N LYS A 350 -6.76 -0.07 26.76
CA LYS A 350 -6.45 -0.15 25.32
C LYS A 350 -7.63 -0.62 24.50
N CYS A 351 -8.47 -1.49 25.06
CA CYS A 351 -9.65 -2.03 24.41
C CYS A 351 -10.68 -2.42 25.49
N GLU A 352 -11.95 -2.10 25.27
CA GLU A 352 -13.03 -2.74 26.00
C GLU A 352 -13.14 -4.21 25.61
N ARG A 353 -13.54 -5.06 26.56
CA ARG A 353 -14.00 -6.42 26.26
C ARG A 353 -15.28 -6.34 25.43
N TYR A 354 -15.22 -6.87 24.21
CA TYR A 354 -16.36 -6.93 23.29
C TYR A 354 -16.86 -8.37 23.09
N TRP A 355 -16.43 -9.32 23.92
CA TRP A 355 -16.83 -10.72 23.84
C TRP A 355 -17.36 -11.19 25.21
N PRO A 356 -18.28 -12.16 25.25
CA PRO A 356 -18.78 -12.73 26.50
C PRO A 356 -17.71 -13.50 27.28
N VAL A 357 -17.92 -13.66 28.58
CA VAL A 357 -17.07 -14.53 29.40
C VAL A 357 -17.22 -15.99 28.92
N ALA A 358 -16.16 -16.79 29.08
CA ALA A 358 -16.18 -18.21 28.70
C ALA A 358 -17.42 -18.94 29.22
N GLY A 359 -18.14 -19.62 28.32
CA GLY A 359 -19.38 -20.35 28.62
C GLY A 359 -20.66 -19.49 28.71
N HIS A 360 -20.55 -18.17 28.60
CA HIS A 360 -21.69 -17.25 28.63
C HIS A 360 -22.06 -16.73 27.23
N GLU A 361 -23.22 -16.09 27.15
CA GLU A 361 -23.67 -15.32 25.98
C GLU A 361 -24.02 -13.89 26.41
N GLU A 362 -23.72 -12.93 25.53
CA GLU A 362 -24.01 -11.52 25.69
C GLU A 362 -24.67 -11.01 24.40
N ARG A 363 -25.58 -10.03 24.52
CA ARG A 363 -26.26 -9.42 23.37
C ARG A 363 -25.61 -8.09 23.04
N TYR A 364 -25.22 -7.92 21.78
CA TYR A 364 -24.68 -6.68 21.22
C TYR A 364 -25.58 -6.25 20.08
N HIS A 365 -26.34 -5.17 20.30
CA HIS A 365 -27.42 -4.74 19.42
C HIS A 365 -28.40 -5.91 19.08
N ASN A 366 -28.50 -6.29 17.81
CA ASN A 366 -29.36 -7.36 17.27
C ASN A 366 -28.64 -8.71 17.13
N LEU A 367 -27.46 -8.86 17.74
CA LEU A 367 -26.63 -10.06 17.67
C LEU A 367 -26.50 -10.69 19.05
N LEU A 368 -26.77 -11.98 19.14
CA LEU A 368 -26.46 -12.80 20.31
C LEU A 368 -25.11 -13.48 20.07
N VAL A 369 -24.11 -13.16 20.89
CA VAL A 369 -22.76 -13.71 20.81
C VAL A 369 -22.56 -14.65 21.99
N LYS A 370 -22.16 -15.88 21.70
CA LYS A 370 -21.92 -16.93 22.69
C LYS A 370 -20.47 -17.37 22.66
N SER A 371 -19.83 -17.42 23.82
CA SER A 371 -18.49 -18.00 23.94
C SER A 371 -18.58 -19.53 23.93
N ILE A 372 -17.95 -20.17 22.95
CA ILE A 372 -17.95 -21.62 22.81
C ILE A 372 -16.70 -22.22 23.45
N SER A 373 -15.52 -21.73 23.10
CA SER A 373 -14.26 -22.23 23.62
C SER A 373 -13.22 -21.10 23.75
N GLU A 374 -12.29 -21.28 24.68
CA GLU A 374 -11.09 -20.46 24.82
C GLU A 374 -9.88 -21.41 24.92
N THR A 375 -8.92 -21.25 24.02
CA THR A 375 -7.70 -22.06 23.96
C THR A 375 -6.49 -21.16 24.18
N CYS A 376 -5.66 -21.52 25.16
CA CYS A 376 -4.44 -20.78 25.48
C CYS A 376 -3.24 -21.37 24.72
N TYR A 377 -2.57 -20.53 23.95
CA TYR A 377 -1.24 -20.80 23.40
C TYR A 377 -0.20 -20.00 24.19
N GLU A 378 1.08 -20.17 23.85
CA GLU A 378 2.18 -19.48 24.53
C GLU A 378 2.08 -17.94 24.43
N ASP A 379 1.84 -17.43 23.23
CA ASP A 379 1.83 -15.98 22.95
C ASP A 379 0.44 -15.36 22.76
N TYR A 380 -0.59 -16.19 22.61
CA TYR A 380 -1.92 -15.72 22.25
C TYR A 380 -3.04 -16.64 22.76
N LEU A 381 -4.26 -16.10 22.78
CA LEU A 381 -5.49 -16.80 23.11
C LEU A 381 -6.34 -16.93 21.84
N LEU A 382 -7.00 -18.07 21.66
CA LEU A 382 -8.00 -18.29 20.62
C LEU A 382 -9.37 -18.45 21.27
N ARG A 383 -10.33 -17.62 20.88
CA ARG A 383 -11.74 -17.76 21.23
C ARG A 383 -12.57 -18.15 20.02
N GLU A 384 -13.45 -19.11 20.22
CA GLU A 384 -14.50 -19.47 19.27
C GLU A 384 -15.82 -18.89 19.76
N LEU A 385 -16.43 -18.07 18.92
CA LEU A 385 -17.66 -17.34 19.22
C LEU A 385 -18.73 -17.73 18.21
N ASP A 386 -19.89 -18.18 18.69
CA ASP A 386 -21.06 -18.36 17.84
C ASP A 386 -21.91 -17.10 17.89
N VAL A 387 -22.19 -16.53 16.72
CA VAL A 387 -22.93 -15.28 16.58
C VAL A 387 -24.20 -15.54 15.81
N THR A 388 -25.34 -15.21 16.43
CA THR A 388 -26.66 -15.39 15.84
C THR A 388 -27.39 -14.06 15.72
N ASP A 389 -27.91 -13.76 14.53
CA ASP A 389 -28.77 -12.58 14.34
C ASP A 389 -30.25 -12.87 14.67
N ASP A 390 -31.07 -11.82 14.70
CA ASP A 390 -32.51 -11.94 14.93
C ASP A 390 -33.23 -12.79 13.86
N LYS A 391 -32.65 -12.93 12.66
CA LYS A 391 -33.14 -13.80 11.58
C LYS A 391 -32.70 -15.24 11.72
N LYS A 392 -32.04 -15.59 12.84
CA LYS A 392 -31.51 -16.93 13.15
C LYS A 392 -30.42 -17.41 12.19
N GLN A 393 -29.77 -16.51 11.48
CA GLN A 393 -28.52 -16.81 10.78
C GLN A 393 -27.43 -16.96 11.82
N CYS A 394 -26.63 -18.02 11.71
CA CYS A 394 -25.52 -18.29 12.62
C CYS A 394 -24.19 -18.24 11.87
N ARG A 395 -23.18 -17.64 12.48
CA ARG A 395 -21.80 -17.62 12.00
C ARG A 395 -20.86 -17.85 13.16
N THR A 396 -19.87 -18.71 12.95
CA THR A 396 -18.77 -18.88 13.90
C THR A 396 -17.66 -17.88 13.57
N ILE A 397 -17.19 -17.19 14.60
CA ILE A 397 -16.16 -16.15 14.52
C ILE A 397 -15.01 -16.53 15.44
N TYR A 398 -13.81 -16.49 14.90
CA TYR A 398 -12.59 -16.82 15.62
C TYR A 398 -11.84 -15.55 16.01
N GLN A 399 -11.70 -15.31 17.31
CA GLN A 399 -10.92 -14.19 17.83
C GLN A 399 -9.57 -14.68 18.33
N TYR A 400 -8.51 -14.20 17.70
CA TYR A 400 -7.13 -14.45 18.04
C TYR A 400 -6.59 -13.23 18.79
N GLN A 401 -6.30 -13.36 20.09
CA GLN A 401 -5.76 -12.29 20.93
C GLN A 401 -4.30 -12.53 21.27
N PHE A 402 -3.39 -11.76 20.67
CA PHE A 402 -1.97 -11.77 21.00
C PHE A 402 -1.71 -10.98 22.28
N THR A 403 -1.17 -11.63 23.31
CA THR A 403 -1.09 -11.10 24.68
C THR A 403 0.32 -10.70 25.09
N THR A 404 1.35 -11.16 24.38
CA THR A 404 2.76 -10.95 24.74
C THR A 404 3.43 -9.76 24.03
N TRP A 405 2.69 -8.98 23.23
CA TRP A 405 3.25 -7.81 22.55
C TRP A 405 3.48 -6.64 23.53
N PRO A 406 4.70 -6.10 23.65
CA PRO A 406 5.01 -5.06 24.63
C PRO A 406 4.32 -3.72 24.35
N ASP A 407 4.04 -2.95 25.41
CA ASP A 407 3.45 -1.60 25.38
C ASP A 407 4.23 -0.62 24.50
N HIS A 408 5.56 -0.74 24.53
CA HIS A 408 6.49 0.08 23.76
C HIS A 408 7.39 -0.80 22.90
N GLY A 409 7.56 -0.42 21.62
CA GLY A 409 8.44 -1.12 20.68
C GLY A 409 7.77 -2.26 19.93
N ALA A 410 8.47 -3.40 19.87
CA ALA A 410 8.10 -4.62 19.17
C ALA A 410 8.58 -5.84 19.98
N PRO A 411 8.02 -7.05 19.75
CA PRO A 411 8.49 -8.27 20.40
C PRO A 411 9.99 -8.48 20.16
N PRO A 412 10.74 -9.02 21.13
CA PRO A 412 12.17 -9.28 20.98
C PRO A 412 12.44 -10.35 19.93
N GLU A 413 11.57 -11.35 19.84
CA GLU A 413 11.67 -12.47 18.90
C GLU A 413 10.44 -12.51 17.98
N PRO A 414 10.61 -12.90 16.70
CA PRO A 414 9.51 -12.89 15.73
C PRO A 414 8.65 -14.15 15.77
N ASP A 415 9.11 -15.24 16.38
CA ASP A 415 8.53 -16.58 16.20
C ASP A 415 7.08 -16.69 16.70
N GLY A 416 6.76 -16.05 17.83
CA GLY A 416 5.39 -15.96 18.33
C GLY A 416 4.44 -15.28 17.34
N VAL A 417 4.88 -14.15 16.76
CA VAL A 417 4.09 -13.41 15.76
C VAL A 417 3.96 -14.19 14.45
N LEU A 418 5.03 -14.87 14.02
CA LEU A 418 5.00 -15.70 12.81
C LEU A 418 4.06 -16.91 12.97
N THR A 419 4.06 -17.54 14.14
CA THR A 419 3.14 -18.64 14.48
C THR A 419 1.69 -18.15 14.50
N PHE A 420 1.44 -17.01 15.16
CA PHE A 420 0.15 -16.34 15.17
C PHE A 420 -0.38 -16.04 13.76
N ILE A 421 0.47 -15.53 12.87
CA ILE A 421 0.12 -15.29 11.45
C ILE A 421 -0.18 -16.61 10.72
N ASP A 422 0.60 -17.66 10.92
CA ASP A 422 0.35 -18.95 10.23
C ASP A 422 -0.97 -19.58 10.70
N ASP A 423 -1.28 -19.52 11.99
CA ASP A 423 -2.53 -20.05 12.56
C ASP A 423 -3.77 -19.28 12.08
N ILE A 424 -3.71 -17.94 12.05
CA ILE A 424 -4.76 -17.11 11.46
C ILE A 424 -4.98 -17.47 9.99
N ASN A 425 -3.90 -17.56 9.21
CA ASN A 425 -3.98 -17.88 7.78
C ASN A 425 -4.52 -19.29 7.50
N ARG A 426 -4.16 -20.25 8.35
CA ARG A 426 -4.71 -21.61 8.32
C ARG A 426 -6.21 -21.59 8.55
N ARG A 427 -6.68 -20.87 9.58
CA ARG A 427 -8.10 -20.73 9.88
C ARG A 427 -8.86 -20.03 8.76
N MET A 428 -8.33 -18.93 8.24
CA MET A 428 -8.93 -18.22 7.10
C MET A 428 -9.04 -19.09 5.85
N SER A 429 -8.07 -20.00 5.63
CA SER A 429 -8.12 -20.95 4.52
C SER A 429 -9.16 -22.05 4.72
N GLN A 430 -9.36 -22.50 5.97
CA GLN A 430 -10.40 -23.47 6.33
C GLN A 430 -11.80 -22.89 6.15
N ASN A 431 -12.03 -21.66 6.62
CA ASN A 431 -13.34 -20.99 6.51
C ASN A 431 -13.81 -20.82 5.05
N LEU A 432 -12.87 -20.77 4.07
CA LEU A 432 -13.20 -20.71 2.64
C LEU A 432 -13.63 -22.07 2.05
N GLN A 433 -13.40 -23.17 2.75
CA GLN A 433 -13.79 -24.52 2.33
C GLN A 433 -15.17 -24.92 2.90
N ASP A 434 -15.72 -24.12 3.81
CA ASP A 434 -17.01 -24.38 4.44
C ASP A 434 -18.18 -24.09 3.47
N GLY A 435 -19.29 -24.82 3.64
CA GLY A 435 -20.49 -24.63 2.81
C GLY A 435 -21.15 -23.26 2.95
N ASN A 436 -20.84 -22.51 4.02
CA ASN A 436 -21.27 -21.13 4.28
C ASN A 436 -20.07 -20.17 4.31
N ALA A 437 -19.12 -20.37 3.39
CA ALA A 437 -17.93 -19.54 3.24
C ALA A 437 -18.29 -18.08 2.90
N PRO A 438 -17.54 -17.10 3.43
CA PRO A 438 -17.73 -15.70 3.08
C PRO A 438 -17.32 -15.42 1.61
N GLU A 439 -18.01 -14.49 0.94
CA GLU A 439 -17.68 -14.09 -0.44
C GLU A 439 -16.29 -13.46 -0.55
N GLN A 440 -15.87 -12.72 0.49
CA GLN A 440 -14.56 -12.09 0.57
C GLN A 440 -13.85 -12.53 1.84
N ASN A 441 -12.55 -12.83 1.74
CA ASN A 441 -11.78 -13.24 2.90
C ASN A 441 -11.27 -12.02 3.68
N VAL A 442 -12.12 -11.52 4.59
CA VAL A 442 -11.85 -10.32 5.39
C VAL A 442 -11.24 -10.68 6.75
N LEU A 443 -10.07 -10.13 7.06
CA LEU A 443 -9.44 -10.20 8.39
C LEU A 443 -9.60 -8.86 9.12
N CYS A 444 -10.34 -8.84 10.23
CA CYS A 444 -10.36 -7.66 11.09
C CYS A 444 -9.15 -7.67 12.03
N VAL A 445 -8.31 -6.64 11.98
CA VAL A 445 -7.10 -6.50 12.81
C VAL A 445 -7.21 -5.22 13.63
N HIS A 446 -6.99 -5.33 14.94
CA HIS A 446 -6.98 -4.14 15.80
C HIS A 446 -5.96 -4.26 16.94
N CYS A 447 -5.63 -3.10 17.51
CA CYS A 447 -4.88 -2.99 18.75
C CYS A 447 -5.57 -1.93 19.62
N SER A 448 -4.85 -0.92 20.12
CA SER A 448 -5.44 0.24 20.80
C SER A 448 -5.88 1.32 19.79
N ALA A 449 -4.94 1.88 19.03
CA ALA A 449 -5.21 2.93 18.04
C ALA A 449 -5.53 2.37 16.63
N GLY A 450 -5.22 1.09 16.39
CA GLY A 450 -5.38 0.49 15.07
C GLY A 450 -4.35 0.96 14.05
N VAL A 451 -3.14 1.35 14.47
CA VAL A 451 -2.09 1.90 13.57
C VAL A 451 -0.72 1.22 13.74
N GLY A 452 -0.15 1.20 14.96
CA GLY A 452 1.19 0.68 15.22
C GLY A 452 1.28 -0.83 15.03
N ARG A 453 0.88 -1.61 16.06
CA ARG A 453 0.91 -3.08 16.03
C ARG A 453 0.06 -3.66 14.89
N THR A 454 -1.13 -3.08 14.67
CA THR A 454 -2.03 -3.42 13.56
C THR A 454 -1.34 -3.27 12.21
N GLY A 455 -0.65 -2.15 11.96
CA GLY A 455 0.08 -1.94 10.72
C GLY A 455 1.27 -2.87 10.56
N THR A 456 2.01 -3.13 11.65
CA THR A 456 3.14 -4.08 11.63
C THR A 456 2.67 -5.48 11.24
N PHE A 457 1.58 -5.96 11.85
CA PHE A 457 1.01 -7.27 11.56
C PHE A 457 0.50 -7.36 10.11
N ILE A 458 -0.30 -6.38 9.66
CA ILE A 458 -0.86 -6.40 8.29
C ILE A 458 0.27 -6.38 7.24
N VAL A 459 1.27 -5.52 7.40
CA VAL A 459 2.39 -5.44 6.44
C VAL A 459 3.18 -6.74 6.39
N LEU A 460 3.45 -7.34 7.56
CA LEU A 460 4.17 -8.60 7.66
C LEU A 460 3.38 -9.74 6.99
N ASP A 461 2.09 -9.84 7.27
CA ASP A 461 1.19 -10.84 6.67
C ASP A 461 1.11 -10.69 5.14
N MET A 462 0.94 -9.47 4.62
CA MET A 462 0.95 -9.20 3.17
C MET A 462 2.24 -9.64 2.47
N LEU A 463 3.40 -9.40 3.10
CA LEU A 463 4.70 -9.77 2.55
C LEU A 463 4.93 -11.29 2.62
N ILE A 464 4.50 -11.94 3.71
CA ILE A 464 4.53 -13.40 3.84
C ILE A 464 3.66 -14.05 2.77
N ASP A 465 2.44 -13.55 2.54
CA ASP A 465 1.55 -14.04 1.48
C ASP A 465 2.18 -13.87 0.10
N LYS A 466 2.81 -12.72 -0.17
CA LYS A 466 3.54 -12.49 -1.43
C LYS A 466 4.64 -13.54 -1.65
N ILE A 467 5.42 -13.85 -0.61
CA ILE A 467 6.48 -14.88 -0.66
C ILE A 467 5.86 -16.27 -0.86
N LYS A 468 4.77 -16.60 -0.14
CA LYS A 468 4.08 -17.90 -0.30
C LYS A 468 3.54 -18.09 -1.72
N MET A 469 2.98 -17.04 -2.31
CA MET A 469 2.41 -17.07 -3.67
C MET A 469 3.47 -17.13 -4.77
N SER A 470 4.56 -16.37 -4.62
CA SER A 470 5.54 -16.14 -5.69
C SER A 470 6.85 -16.93 -5.50
N GLY A 471 7.04 -17.57 -4.35
CA GLY A 471 8.27 -18.25 -3.96
C GLY A 471 9.35 -17.31 -3.38
N PHE A 472 10.46 -17.89 -2.93
CA PHE A 472 11.61 -17.16 -2.34
C PHE A 472 12.44 -16.36 -3.35
N ASP A 473 12.12 -16.50 -4.63
CA ASP A 473 12.68 -15.73 -5.74
C ASP A 473 11.84 -14.50 -6.09
N CYS A 474 10.90 -14.11 -5.24
CA CYS A 474 10.11 -12.91 -5.45
C CYS A 474 10.82 -11.67 -4.93
N ASP A 475 10.45 -10.53 -5.51
CA ASP A 475 10.85 -9.22 -5.01
C ASP A 475 9.96 -8.84 -3.83
N ILE A 476 10.55 -8.39 -2.72
CA ILE A 476 9.86 -7.83 -1.55
C ILE A 476 10.29 -6.38 -1.34
N ASP A 477 9.36 -5.53 -0.89
CA ASP A 477 9.61 -4.10 -0.67
C ASP A 477 8.82 -3.68 0.58
N VAL A 478 9.49 -3.72 1.74
CA VAL A 478 8.86 -3.38 3.03
C VAL A 478 8.42 -1.93 3.01
N HIS A 479 9.30 -1.02 2.59
CA HIS A 479 9.01 0.42 2.50
C HIS A 479 7.77 0.72 1.67
N ASN A 480 7.71 0.20 0.44
CA ASN A 480 6.58 0.46 -0.44
C ASN A 480 5.30 -0.22 0.06
N THR A 481 5.39 -1.37 0.74
CA THR A 481 4.22 -2.00 1.38
C THR A 481 3.70 -1.15 2.53
N VAL A 482 4.57 -0.64 3.42
CA VAL A 482 4.20 0.29 4.50
C VAL A 482 3.56 1.55 3.92
N LYS A 483 4.15 2.13 2.87
CA LYS A 483 3.60 3.28 2.14
C LYS A 483 2.20 3.00 1.58
N THR A 484 1.97 1.80 1.05
CA THR A 484 0.68 1.39 0.48
C THR A 484 -0.40 1.20 1.55
N VAL A 485 -0.06 0.70 2.73
CA VAL A 485 -1.04 0.64 3.84
C VAL A 485 -1.26 2.02 4.47
N ARG A 486 -0.23 2.88 4.54
CA ARG A 486 -0.35 4.27 5.02
C ARG A 486 -1.22 5.15 4.14
N SER A 487 -1.36 4.83 2.85
CA SER A 487 -2.29 5.52 1.96
C SER A 487 -3.75 5.08 2.15
N GLN A 488 -4.01 4.07 2.99
CA GLN A 488 -5.36 3.56 3.27
C GLN A 488 -5.77 3.77 4.74
N ARG A 489 -4.81 3.89 5.65
CA ARG A 489 -5.01 4.36 7.02
C ARG A 489 -3.77 5.09 7.50
N ARG A 490 -3.94 6.30 8.05
CA ARG A 490 -2.83 7.17 8.47
C ARG A 490 -1.98 6.51 9.57
N GLY A 491 -0.66 6.64 9.51
CA GLY A 491 0.23 6.29 10.63
C GLY A 491 0.50 4.80 10.83
N MET A 492 0.11 3.94 9.87
CA MET A 492 0.36 2.50 9.92
C MET A 492 1.87 2.22 10.07
N VAL A 493 2.24 1.35 11.01
CA VAL A 493 3.63 1.15 11.48
C VAL A 493 4.17 2.44 12.09
N GLN A 494 4.08 2.58 13.41
CA GLN A 494 4.17 3.88 14.08
C GLN A 494 5.60 4.30 14.44
N ASN A 495 6.50 3.33 14.68
CA ASN A 495 7.87 3.62 15.14
C ASN A 495 8.92 2.76 14.43
N LYS A 496 10.19 3.16 14.60
CA LYS A 496 11.34 2.49 13.98
C LYS A 496 11.49 1.05 14.45
N ALA A 497 11.26 0.76 15.73
CA ALA A 497 11.39 -0.60 16.26
C ALA A 497 10.42 -1.56 15.56
N GLN A 498 9.20 -1.11 15.29
CA GLN A 498 8.20 -1.85 14.51
C GLN A 498 8.64 -2.01 13.04
N TYR A 499 9.17 -0.97 12.41
CA TYR A 499 9.68 -1.06 11.03
C TYR A 499 10.83 -2.06 10.91
N ARG A 500 11.81 -2.01 11.83
CA ARG A 500 12.92 -2.98 11.91
C ARG A 500 12.41 -4.39 12.20
N PHE A 501 11.43 -4.54 13.08
CA PHE A 501 10.83 -5.84 13.40
C PHE A 501 10.24 -6.54 12.17
N ILE A 502 9.64 -5.81 11.22
CA ILE A 502 9.12 -6.42 9.98
C ILE A 502 10.25 -7.10 9.20
N TYR A 503 11.41 -6.46 9.07
CA TYR A 503 12.57 -7.05 8.40
C TYR A 503 13.09 -8.29 9.13
N LEU A 504 13.22 -8.22 10.46
CA LEU A 504 13.67 -9.36 11.27
C LEU A 504 12.70 -10.54 11.23
N ALA A 505 11.40 -10.27 11.23
CA ALA A 505 10.39 -11.32 11.13
C ALA A 505 10.40 -11.98 9.75
N LEU A 506 10.58 -11.21 8.67
CA LEU A 506 10.75 -11.76 7.32
C LEU A 506 12.04 -12.58 7.21
N GLN A 507 13.12 -12.11 7.82
CA GLN A 507 14.39 -12.82 7.91
C GLN A 507 14.22 -14.20 8.56
N SER A 508 13.69 -14.24 9.79
CA SER A 508 13.38 -15.50 10.50
C SER A 508 12.46 -16.42 9.68
N TYR A 509 11.41 -15.86 9.07
CA TYR A 509 10.49 -16.63 8.23
C TYR A 509 11.19 -17.30 7.04
N ILE A 510 12.08 -16.59 6.35
CA ILE A 510 12.80 -17.09 5.18
C ILE A 510 13.86 -18.11 5.58
N ASP A 511 14.60 -17.88 6.66
CA ASP A 511 15.61 -18.80 7.17
C ASP A 511 14.99 -20.12 7.63
N ASN A 512 13.94 -20.06 8.46
CA ASN A 512 13.25 -21.24 8.99
C ASN A 512 12.67 -22.13 7.88
N LYS A 513 12.19 -21.53 6.78
CA LYS A 513 11.67 -22.29 5.62
C LYS A 513 12.78 -22.80 4.70
N SER A 514 13.88 -22.06 4.56
CA SER A 514 15.04 -22.48 3.77
C SER A 514 15.75 -23.69 4.41
N ILE A 515 15.86 -23.72 5.74
CA ILE A 515 16.39 -24.85 6.51
C ILE A 515 15.52 -26.09 6.33
N LYS A 516 14.19 -25.96 6.49
CA LYS A 516 13.25 -27.06 6.27
C LYS A 516 13.37 -27.63 4.85
N LYS A 517 13.51 -26.78 3.82
CA LYS A 517 13.70 -27.23 2.43
C LYS A 517 14.99 -28.05 2.25
N LYS A 518 16.10 -27.64 2.89
CA LYS A 518 17.38 -28.37 2.83
C LYS A 518 17.30 -29.76 3.46
N ILE A 519 16.66 -29.87 4.62
CA ILE A 519 16.48 -31.17 5.33
C ILE A 519 15.70 -32.15 4.43
N TYR A 520 14.56 -31.73 3.85
CA TYR A 520 13.78 -32.60 2.96
C TYR A 520 14.51 -33.01 1.68
N THR A 521 15.51 -32.24 1.22
CA THR A 521 16.34 -32.61 0.05
C THR A 521 17.55 -33.47 0.38
N THR A 522 17.90 -33.63 1.66
CA THR A 522 19.02 -34.50 2.10
C THR A 522 18.52 -35.89 2.53
N GLU A 523 17.23 -36.02 2.83
CA GLU A 523 16.56 -37.29 3.20
C GLU A 523 15.89 -38.03 2.02
N ALA A 524 15.96 -37.47 0.80
CA ALA A 524 15.47 -38.06 -0.45
C ALA A 524 16.64 -38.33 -1.39
#